data_AF-A0A5C7QL14-F1
#
_entry.id   AF-A0A5C7QL14-F1
#
_cell.length_a   1.000
_cell.length_b   1.000
_cell.length_c   1.000
_cell.angle_alpha   90.00
_cell.angle_beta   90.00
_cell.angle_gamma   90.00
#
_symmetry.space_group_name_H-M   'P 1'
#
loop_
_entity.id
_entity.type
_entity.pdbx_description
1 polymer ?
#
loop_
_entity_poly.entity_id
_entity_poly.type
_entity_poly.pdbx_seq_one_letter_code
_entity_poly.pdbx_strand_id
1 'polypeptide(L)'
;MQPGYSFLQLQSLVSAAYPNRRTAIEPFSHPIDFADCALSSNYVTTYKVLSNCDFWVTNITYLSTDSGGNPQGANGVFLQIEDTGVQERLFYQPVPIINAAQSIGNASQQIGFALDAPRRIAGNSTLQISIETPAASESFTAPSDIQIVLHGVNVYAYS
;
A
#
# COMPACT_ATOMS: atom_id res chain seq x y z
N MET A 1 -10.13 -13.22 9.88
CA MET A 1 -11.10 -12.41 9.13
C MET A 1 -10.37 -11.15 8.68
N GLN A 2 -10.26 -10.90 7.38
CA GLN A 2 -9.55 -9.72 6.88
C GLN A 2 -10.37 -8.47 7.28
N PRO A 3 -9.78 -7.47 7.95
CA PRO A 3 -10.47 -6.21 8.20
C PRO A 3 -10.52 -5.47 6.87
N GLY A 4 -11.56 -5.72 6.08
CA GLY A 4 -11.75 -5.13 4.77
C GLY A 4 -13.17 -4.60 4.63
N TYR A 5 -13.32 -3.46 3.95
CA TYR A 5 -14.62 -2.92 3.59
C TYR A 5 -15.39 -3.94 2.75
N SER A 6 -16.64 -4.21 3.12
CA SER A 6 -17.50 -5.05 2.28
C SER A 6 -17.76 -4.35 0.95
N PHE A 7 -18.00 -5.15 -0.09
CA PHE A 7 -18.30 -4.63 -1.42
C PHE A 7 -19.47 -3.63 -1.42
N LEU A 8 -20.51 -3.90 -0.62
CA LEU A 8 -21.67 -3.00 -0.49
C LEU A 8 -21.29 -1.66 0.16
N GLN A 9 -20.41 -1.67 1.17
CA GLN A 9 -19.88 -0.43 1.77
C GLN A 9 -19.08 0.38 0.77
N LEU A 10 -18.23 -0.28 -0.03
CA LEU A 10 -17.45 0.38 -1.09
C LEU A 10 -18.37 0.98 -2.16
N GLN A 11 -19.41 0.26 -2.60
CA GLN A 11 -20.40 0.80 -3.54
C GLN A 11 -21.10 2.05 -3.01
N SER A 12 -21.49 2.04 -1.72
CA SER A 12 -22.14 3.19 -1.08
C SER A 12 -21.21 4.41 -1.05
N LEU A 13 -19.95 4.22 -0.62
CA LEU A 13 -18.94 5.29 -0.58
C LEU A 13 -18.64 5.85 -1.97
N VAL A 14 -18.50 4.97 -2.97
CA VAL A 14 -18.28 5.37 -4.36
C VAL A 14 -19.49 6.15 -4.91
N SER A 15 -20.71 5.68 -4.66
CA SER A 15 -21.93 6.36 -5.12
C SER A 15 -22.06 7.75 -4.48
N ALA A 16 -21.65 7.91 -3.22
CA ALA A 16 -21.61 9.20 -2.54
C ALA A 16 -20.53 10.15 -3.12
N ALA A 17 -19.37 9.62 -3.52
CA ALA A 17 -18.29 10.40 -4.12
C ALA A 17 -18.57 10.81 -5.59
N TYR A 18 -19.42 10.08 -6.30
CA TYR A 18 -19.80 10.33 -7.69
C TYR A 18 -21.32 10.49 -7.85
N PRO A 19 -21.92 11.55 -7.29
CA PRO A 19 -23.37 11.74 -7.35
C PRO A 19 -23.84 11.88 -8.80
N ASN A 20 -25.00 11.27 -9.10
CA ASN A 20 -25.63 11.29 -10.43
C ASN A 20 -24.82 10.67 -11.57
N ARG A 21 -23.78 9.88 -11.27
CA ARG A 21 -23.00 9.16 -12.26
C ARG A 21 -23.20 7.67 -12.11
N ARG A 22 -23.27 6.96 -13.23
CA ARG A 22 -23.17 5.50 -13.21
C ARG A 22 -21.73 5.13 -12.89
N THR A 23 -21.53 4.27 -11.90
CA THR A 23 -20.20 3.78 -11.52
C THR A 23 -20.11 2.27 -11.69
N ALA A 24 -18.97 1.77 -12.19
CA ALA A 24 -18.58 0.37 -12.09
C ALA A 24 -17.38 0.26 -11.15
N ILE A 25 -17.34 -0.80 -10.34
CA ILE A 25 -16.23 -1.07 -9.43
C ILE A 25 -15.68 -2.47 -9.69
N GLU A 26 -14.35 -2.59 -9.76
CA GLU A 26 -13.66 -3.85 -10.02
C GLU A 26 -12.53 -4.03 -9.00
N PRO A 27 -12.44 -5.16 -8.29
CA PRO A 27 -11.31 -5.45 -7.40
C PRO A 27 -9.98 -5.41 -8.16
N PHE A 28 -8.99 -4.73 -7.57
CA PHE A 28 -7.66 -4.67 -8.15
C PHE A 28 -6.58 -4.63 -7.06
N SER A 29 -5.36 -5.00 -7.40
CA SER A 29 -4.21 -4.91 -6.51
C SER A 29 -2.96 -4.49 -7.27
N HIS A 30 -2.21 -3.57 -6.69
CA HIS A 30 -0.96 -3.06 -7.25
C HIS A 30 0.21 -3.59 -6.43
N PRO A 31 0.94 -4.62 -6.92
CA PRO A 31 2.21 -5.01 -6.34
C PRO A 31 3.29 -3.98 -6.71
N ILE A 32 4.12 -3.64 -5.74
CA ILE A 32 5.25 -2.73 -5.85
C ILE A 32 6.45 -3.41 -5.21
N ASP A 33 7.45 -3.71 -6.02
CA ASP A 33 8.62 -4.48 -5.60
C ASP A 33 9.81 -3.57 -5.29
N PHE A 34 10.48 -3.88 -4.18
CA PHE A 34 11.77 -3.33 -3.77
C PHE A 34 12.75 -4.49 -3.64
N ALA A 35 13.80 -4.48 -4.44
CA ALA A 35 14.85 -5.49 -4.45
C ALA A 35 16.16 -4.94 -3.86
N ASP A 36 17.06 -5.85 -3.50
CA ASP A 36 18.41 -5.53 -3.00
C ASP A 36 18.40 -4.53 -1.83
N CYS A 37 17.45 -4.74 -0.93
CA CYS A 37 17.28 -3.96 0.28
C CYS A 37 18.47 -4.18 1.24
N ALA A 38 19.01 -3.09 1.78
CA ALA A 38 20.19 -3.04 2.62
C ALA A 38 19.94 -2.10 3.81
N LEU A 39 20.80 -2.16 4.82
CA LEU A 39 20.74 -1.30 6.00
C LEU A 39 21.03 0.16 5.66
N SER A 40 20.46 1.10 6.44
CA SER A 40 20.67 2.55 6.26
C SER A 40 20.33 3.08 4.86
N SER A 41 19.35 2.48 4.20
CA SER A 41 19.00 2.81 2.82
C SER A 41 17.58 3.35 2.72
N ASN A 42 17.38 4.26 1.78
CA ASN A 42 16.06 4.73 1.37
C ASN A 42 15.83 4.32 -0.07
N TYR A 43 14.81 3.51 -0.30
CA TYR A 43 14.40 3.06 -1.63
C TYR A 43 13.13 3.77 -2.02
N VAL A 44 13.10 4.29 -3.23
CA VAL A 44 11.99 5.06 -3.75
C VAL A 44 11.62 4.52 -5.13
N THR A 45 10.32 4.25 -5.32
CA THR A 45 9.77 3.82 -6.60
C THR A 45 8.51 4.62 -6.92
N THR A 46 8.16 4.66 -8.20
CA THR A 46 6.97 5.38 -8.67
C THR A 46 5.98 4.41 -9.28
N TYR A 47 4.72 4.53 -8.90
CA TYR A 47 3.61 3.78 -9.48
C TYR A 47 2.63 4.74 -10.17
N LYS A 48 2.28 4.43 -11.42
CA LYS A 48 1.32 5.22 -12.21
C LYS A 48 -0.06 4.57 -12.18
N VAL A 49 -1.05 5.27 -11.63
CA VAL A 49 -2.45 4.84 -11.69
C VAL A 49 -2.98 5.00 -13.12
N LEU A 50 -3.79 4.04 -13.56
CA LEU A 50 -4.42 4.06 -14.88
C LEU A 50 -5.23 5.36 -15.08
N SER A 51 -5.22 5.90 -16.29
CA SER A 51 -5.83 7.21 -16.57
C SER A 51 -7.36 7.17 -16.69
N ASN A 52 -7.96 6.00 -16.88
CA ASN A 52 -9.38 5.81 -17.15
C ASN A 52 -10.22 5.43 -15.92
N CYS A 53 -9.60 5.27 -14.75
CA CYS A 53 -10.29 4.96 -13.51
C CYS A 53 -9.58 5.58 -12.31
N ASP A 54 -10.34 5.84 -11.26
CA ASP A 54 -9.78 6.18 -9.95
C ASP A 54 -9.54 4.89 -9.16
N PHE A 55 -8.49 4.85 -8.35
CA PHE A 55 -8.21 3.70 -7.49
C PHE A 55 -8.56 4.03 -6.04
N TRP A 56 -9.36 3.18 -5.40
CA TRP A 56 -9.71 3.32 -3.99
C TRP A 56 -8.96 2.26 -3.18
N VAL A 57 -7.93 2.68 -2.46
CA VAL A 57 -7.13 1.81 -1.59
C VAL A 57 -7.95 1.48 -0.34
N THR A 58 -8.06 0.20 -0.01
CA THR A 58 -8.82 -0.27 1.16
C THR A 58 -7.93 -1.00 2.16
N ASN A 59 -6.83 -1.59 1.71
CA ASN A 59 -5.89 -2.31 2.55
C ASN A 59 -4.50 -2.32 1.91
N ILE A 60 -3.48 -2.53 2.72
CA ILE A 60 -2.10 -2.68 2.27
C ILE A 60 -1.55 -3.97 2.88
N THR A 61 -0.87 -4.77 2.07
CA THR A 61 -0.11 -5.91 2.57
C THR A 61 1.35 -5.76 2.19
N TYR A 62 2.20 -6.52 2.87
CA TYR A 62 3.59 -6.65 2.49
C TYR A 62 4.09 -8.08 2.61
N LEU A 63 5.07 -8.41 1.79
CA LEU A 63 5.90 -9.60 1.91
C LEU A 63 7.35 -9.15 1.97
N SER A 64 8.10 -9.61 2.97
CA SER A 64 9.53 -9.36 3.09
C SER A 64 10.29 -10.68 3.15
N THR A 65 11.38 -10.79 2.39
CA THR A 65 12.18 -12.02 2.29
C THR A 65 13.64 -11.78 2.64
N ASP A 66 14.32 -12.84 3.08
CA ASP A 66 15.78 -12.88 3.15
C ASP A 66 16.39 -13.16 1.78
N SER A 67 17.73 -13.17 1.70
CA SER A 67 18.45 -13.46 0.45
C SER A 67 18.25 -14.88 -0.07
N GLY A 68 17.68 -15.78 0.74
CA GLY A 68 17.27 -17.13 0.36
C GLY A 68 15.82 -17.21 -0.12
N GLY A 69 15.09 -16.09 -0.16
CA GLY A 69 13.67 -16.04 -0.51
C GLY A 69 12.73 -16.50 0.62
N ASN A 70 13.23 -16.69 1.84
CA ASN A 70 12.38 -17.10 2.96
C ASN A 70 11.66 -15.89 3.56
N PRO A 71 10.37 -15.99 3.89
CA PRO A 71 9.67 -14.92 4.58
C PRO A 71 10.35 -14.55 5.90
N GLN A 72 10.62 -13.27 6.08
CA GLN A 72 11.13 -12.71 7.34
C GLN A 72 10.33 -11.48 7.76
N GLY A 73 10.56 -10.99 8.98
CA GLY A 73 9.92 -9.77 9.45
C GLY A 73 10.55 -8.51 8.83
N ALA A 74 9.77 -7.42 8.76
CA ALA A 74 10.24 -6.11 8.32
C ALA A 74 10.22 -5.08 9.46
N ASN A 75 10.49 -5.53 10.69
CA ASN A 75 10.48 -4.67 11.88
C ASN A 75 11.46 -3.51 11.73
N GLY A 76 11.00 -2.28 11.95
CA GLY A 76 11.85 -1.10 11.83
C GLY A 76 12.01 -0.56 10.42
N VAL A 77 11.48 -1.23 9.39
CA VAL A 77 11.31 -0.63 8.06
C VAL A 77 10.15 0.36 8.12
N PHE A 78 10.34 1.55 7.56
CA PHE A 78 9.32 2.59 7.46
C PHE A 78 8.79 2.67 6.03
N LEU A 79 7.50 2.93 5.88
CA LEU A 79 6.78 3.08 4.62
C LEU A 79 6.21 4.49 4.54
N GLN A 80 6.33 5.11 3.37
CA GLN A 80 5.64 6.33 3.00
C GLN A 80 5.06 6.19 1.59
N ILE A 81 3.83 6.68 1.41
CA ILE A 81 3.15 6.72 0.11
C ILE A 81 2.62 8.14 -0.09
N GLU A 82 3.03 8.78 -1.18
CA GLU A 82 2.64 10.13 -1.55
C GLU A 82 2.16 10.16 -3.00
N ASP A 83 1.04 10.83 -3.27
CA ASP A 83 0.63 11.19 -4.62
C ASP A 83 1.34 12.48 -5.03
N THR A 84 2.36 12.35 -5.89
CA THR A 84 3.19 13.48 -6.33
C THR A 84 2.46 14.49 -7.21
N GLY A 85 1.32 14.10 -7.81
CA GLY A 85 0.53 14.99 -8.65
C GLY A 85 -0.26 16.02 -7.85
N VAL A 86 -0.76 15.62 -6.67
CA VAL A 86 -1.60 16.45 -5.80
C VAL A 86 -0.97 16.72 -4.42
N GLN A 87 0.24 16.20 -4.18
CA GLN A 87 0.97 16.27 -2.91
C GLN A 87 0.18 15.74 -1.72
N GLU A 88 -0.74 14.80 -1.98
CA GLU A 88 -1.49 14.13 -0.91
C GLU A 88 -0.67 12.96 -0.39
N ARG A 89 -0.52 12.89 0.94
CA ARG A 89 0.15 11.77 1.58
C ARG A 89 -0.88 10.79 2.12
N LEU A 90 -0.64 9.51 1.88
CA LEU A 90 -1.48 8.46 2.45
C LEU A 90 -1.31 8.42 3.97
N PHE A 91 -0.06 8.56 4.43
CA PHE A 91 0.32 8.70 5.83
C PHE A 91 0.93 10.09 6.07
N TYR A 92 0.59 10.73 7.18
CA TYR A 92 1.07 12.09 7.49
C TYR A 92 2.61 12.19 7.54
N GLN A 93 3.26 11.12 7.98
CA GLN A 93 4.71 10.95 8.07
C GLN A 93 5.06 9.47 7.79
N PRO A 94 6.34 9.13 7.51
CA PRO A 94 6.77 7.74 7.39
C PRO A 94 6.34 6.92 8.61
N VAL A 95 5.69 5.79 8.36
CA VAL A 95 5.12 4.91 9.39
C VAL A 95 5.83 3.56 9.35
N PRO A 96 6.09 2.90 10.50
CA PRO A 96 6.59 1.53 10.47
C PRO A 96 5.70 0.64 9.59
N ILE A 97 6.29 -0.11 8.66
CA ILE A 97 5.55 -0.94 7.70
C ILE A 97 4.61 -1.92 8.41
N ILE A 98 5.04 -2.43 9.56
CA ILE A 98 4.26 -3.32 10.42
C ILE A 98 2.99 -2.67 10.98
N ASN A 99 2.93 -1.33 11.02
CA ASN A 99 1.73 -0.59 11.44
C ASN A 99 0.88 -0.16 10.24
N ALA A 100 1.46 -0.12 9.04
CA ALA A 100 0.83 0.39 7.83
C ALA A 100 0.23 -0.72 6.95
N ALA A 101 0.75 -1.93 7.07
CA ALA A 101 0.47 -3.03 6.15
C ALA A 101 0.47 -4.39 6.90
N GLN A 102 -0.37 -5.30 6.42
CA GLN A 102 -0.43 -6.67 6.95
C GLN A 102 0.65 -7.56 6.32
N SER A 103 1.41 -8.29 7.14
CA SER A 103 2.38 -9.27 6.65
C SER A 103 1.71 -10.47 5.99
N ILE A 104 2.17 -10.83 4.80
CA ILE A 104 1.90 -12.09 4.11
C ILE A 104 3.13 -12.99 4.29
N GLY A 105 2.93 -14.24 4.69
CA GLY A 105 4.02 -15.22 4.81
C GLY A 105 4.69 -15.32 6.18
N ASN A 106 4.47 -14.35 7.08
CA ASN A 106 4.94 -14.44 8.47
C ASN A 106 3.78 -14.33 9.48
N ALA A 107 3.30 -15.49 9.96
CA ALA A 107 2.17 -15.57 10.89
C ALA A 107 2.42 -14.86 12.22
N SER A 108 3.69 -14.71 12.63
CA SER A 108 4.06 -14.09 13.91
C SER A 108 4.05 -12.55 13.87
N GLN A 109 3.80 -11.93 12.70
CA GLN A 109 3.82 -10.46 12.52
C GLN A 109 2.50 -9.90 11.97
N GLN A 110 1.38 -10.59 12.19
CA GLN A 110 0.05 -10.19 11.73
C GLN A 110 -0.60 -9.06 12.54
N ILE A 111 0.11 -7.97 12.82
CA ILE A 111 -0.51 -6.75 13.38
C ILE A 111 -0.77 -5.78 12.24
N GLY A 112 -1.66 -6.11 11.31
CA GLY A 112 -2.08 -5.16 10.28
C GLY A 112 -3.15 -4.22 10.82
N PHE A 113 -2.93 -2.91 10.78
CA PHE A 113 -4.03 -1.95 10.87
C PHE A 113 -4.64 -1.76 9.48
N ALA A 114 -5.96 -1.81 9.41
CA ALA A 114 -6.70 -1.37 8.24
C ALA A 114 -6.59 0.17 8.14
N LEU A 115 -6.57 0.71 6.92
CA LEU A 115 -6.77 2.14 6.72
C LEU A 115 -8.09 2.55 7.40
N ASP A 116 -8.09 3.66 8.16
CA ASP A 116 -9.28 4.15 8.89
C ASP A 116 -10.50 4.39 7.98
N ALA A 117 -10.22 4.67 6.70
CA ALA A 117 -11.18 4.82 5.61
C ALA A 117 -10.50 4.43 4.29
N PRO A 118 -11.27 3.99 3.27
CA PRO A 118 -10.72 3.86 1.93
C PRO A 118 -10.20 5.21 1.45
N ARG A 119 -9.05 5.20 0.79
CA ARG A 119 -8.43 6.43 0.26
C ARG A 119 -8.54 6.43 -1.25
N ARG A 120 -9.15 7.48 -1.79
CA ARG A 120 -9.26 7.70 -3.24
C ARG A 120 -7.93 8.23 -3.76
N ILE A 121 -7.46 7.62 -4.83
CA ILE A 121 -6.33 8.08 -5.64
C ILE A 121 -6.88 8.36 -7.03
N ALA A 122 -6.68 9.58 -7.51
CA ALA A 122 -7.24 10.00 -8.79
C ALA A 122 -6.64 9.20 -9.95
N GLY A 123 -7.43 8.97 -10.99
CA GLY A 123 -6.93 8.42 -12.24
C GLY A 123 -5.82 9.31 -12.80
N ASN A 124 -4.81 8.67 -13.40
CA ASN A 124 -3.60 9.34 -13.89
C ASN A 124 -2.74 9.98 -12.78
N SER A 125 -2.98 9.70 -11.49
CA SER A 125 -2.05 10.07 -10.41
C SER A 125 -0.74 9.29 -10.50
N THR A 126 0.35 9.89 -10.02
CA THR A 126 1.66 9.24 -9.87
C THR A 126 1.98 9.14 -8.39
N LEU A 127 1.98 7.91 -7.87
CA LEU A 127 2.35 7.62 -6.50
C LEU A 127 3.87 7.47 -6.42
N GLN A 128 4.48 8.12 -5.45
CA GLN A 128 5.82 7.85 -4.98
C GLN A 128 5.69 7.01 -3.70
N ILE A 129 6.25 5.80 -3.75
CA ILE A 129 6.29 4.87 -2.62
C ILE A 129 7.74 4.78 -2.20
N SER A 130 8.01 5.00 -0.92
CA SER A 130 9.35 4.87 -0.37
C SER A 130 9.36 3.95 0.85
N ILE A 131 10.43 3.17 0.94
CA ILE A 131 10.76 2.41 2.13
C ILE A 131 12.11 2.86 2.67
N GLU A 132 12.20 2.98 3.99
CA GLU A 132 13.43 3.34 4.68
C GLU A 132 13.81 2.21 5.64
N THR A 133 15.04 1.73 5.53
CA THR A 133 15.60 0.75 6.46
C THR A 133 16.42 1.45 7.53
N PRO A 134 16.35 0.99 8.79
CA PRO A 134 17.06 1.61 9.89
C PRO A 134 18.56 1.35 9.77
N ALA A 135 19.34 2.09 10.56
CA ALA A 135 20.75 1.82 10.70
C ALA A 135 21.03 0.43 11.28
N ALA A 136 22.23 -0.08 11.00
CA ALA A 136 22.68 -1.36 11.52
C ALA A 136 22.54 -1.40 13.05
N SER A 137 21.83 -2.41 13.55
CA SER A 137 21.74 -2.73 14.98
C SER A 137 21.88 -4.24 15.15
N GLU A 138 22.37 -4.70 16.30
CA GLU A 138 22.61 -6.13 16.57
C GLU A 138 21.33 -6.99 16.49
N SER A 139 20.15 -6.36 16.49
CA SER A 139 18.84 -7.03 16.47
C SER A 139 18.07 -6.87 15.16
N PHE A 140 18.61 -6.16 14.16
CA PHE A 140 17.94 -5.95 12.87
C PHE A 140 18.79 -6.44 11.69
N THR A 141 18.20 -7.36 10.93
CA THR A 141 18.70 -7.77 9.62
C THR A 141 17.79 -7.16 8.56
N ALA A 142 18.37 -6.43 7.60
CA ALA A 142 17.58 -5.88 6.50
C ALA A 142 16.95 -6.99 5.64
N PRO A 143 15.68 -6.85 5.25
CA PRO A 143 15.11 -7.61 4.15
C PRO A 143 15.96 -7.52 2.90
N SER A 144 16.06 -8.61 2.13
CA SER A 144 16.65 -8.59 0.79
C SER A 144 15.66 -8.01 -0.19
N ASP A 145 14.41 -8.49 -0.15
CA ASP A 145 13.32 -7.98 -0.98
C ASP A 145 12.11 -7.65 -0.12
N ILE A 146 11.38 -6.62 -0.54
CA ILE A 146 10.10 -6.20 0.04
C ILE A 146 9.13 -5.95 -1.10
N GLN A 147 8.00 -6.66 -1.10
CA GLN A 147 6.86 -6.35 -1.94
C GLN A 147 5.80 -5.65 -1.09
N ILE A 148 5.35 -4.48 -1.52
CA ILE A 148 4.16 -3.79 -0.99
C ILE A 148 3.02 -4.05 -1.95
N VAL A 149 1.84 -4.40 -1.45
CA VAL A 149 0.66 -4.55 -2.29
C VAL A 149 -0.44 -3.62 -1.81
N LEU A 150 -0.85 -2.69 -2.67
CA LEU A 150 -2.02 -1.84 -2.44
C LEU A 150 -3.25 -2.59 -2.93
N HIS A 151 -4.16 -2.94 -2.02
CA HIS A 151 -5.42 -3.60 -2.34
C HIS A 151 -6.56 -2.60 -2.37
N GLY A 152 -7.50 -2.79 -3.30
CA GLY A 152 -8.59 -1.85 -3.46
C GLY A 152 -9.54 -2.21 -4.58
N VAL A 153 -10.19 -1.17 -5.11
CA VAL A 153 -11.05 -1.26 -6.29
C VAL A 153 -10.72 -0.15 -7.29
N ASN A 154 -10.73 -0.50 -8.57
CA ASN A 154 -10.80 0.47 -9.65
C ASN A 154 -12.25 0.96 -9.77
N VAL A 155 -12.42 2.26 -9.89
CA VAL A 155 -13.72 2.93 -9.99
C VAL A 155 -13.81 3.65 -11.33
N TYR A 156 -14.70 3.15 -12.17
CA TYR A 156 -15.02 3.76 -13.47
C TYR A 156 -16.31 4.56 -13.33
N ALA A 157 -16.22 5.88 -13.48
CA ALA A 157 -17.38 6.75 -13.45
C ALA A 157 -17.73 7.17 -14.89
N TYR A 158 -18.93 6.83 -15.34
CA TYR A 158 -19.42 7.17 -16.68
C TYR A 158 -20.18 8.51 -16.65
N SER A 159 -20.15 9.23 -17.76
CA SER A 159 -20.93 10.46 -17.99
C SER A 159 -22.36 10.14 -18.39
#